data_AF-A0A496RR85-F1
#
_entry.id   AF-A0A496RR85-F1
#
_cell.length_a   1.000
_cell.length_b   1.000
_cell.length_c   1.000
_cell.angle_alpha   90.00
_cell.angle_beta   90.00
_cell.angle_gamma   90.00
#
_symmetry.space_group_name_H-M   'P 1'
#
loop_
_entity.id
_entity.type
_entity.pdbx_description
1 polymer ?
#
loop_
_entity_poly.entity_id
_entity_poly.type
_entity_poly.pdbx_seq_one_letter_code
_entity_poly.pdbx_strand_id
1 'polypeptide(L)'
;MEPVIYFAAIILCSLVLIVCFYFIMRRSFGTQSELKAGLRPKVDVQDIYKLNQLRDMDIKNLEVQITTLIDELKLTSEHILQKITDKEEAVNLLIKEADWKIKDLNNALNNRQQELTPNLRKNVFNTKFSRVFKLYDQGLSIDAIAKEMKMAKGKVELIFNLKNKL
;
A
#
# COMPACT_ATOMS: atom_id res chain seq x y z
N MET A 1 -16.08 107.26 -2.51
CA MET A 1 -14.78 106.76 -3.03
C MET A 1 -14.24 105.57 -2.25
N GLU A 2 -14.75 105.27 -1.05
CA GLU A 2 -14.27 104.15 -0.21
C GLU A 2 -14.42 102.73 -0.78
N PRO A 3 -15.51 102.32 -1.47
CA PRO A 3 -15.65 100.92 -1.90
C PRO A 3 -14.64 100.50 -2.97
N VAL A 4 -14.15 101.45 -3.78
CA VAL A 4 -13.17 101.19 -4.84
C VAL A 4 -11.81 100.78 -4.25
N ILE A 5 -11.44 101.35 -3.10
CA ILE A 5 -10.17 101.06 -2.41
C ILE A 5 -10.20 99.63 -1.84
N TYR A 6 -11.33 99.20 -1.27
CA TYR A 6 -11.49 97.83 -0.77
C TYR A 6 -11.40 96.79 -1.89
N PHE A 7 -12.02 97.04 -3.05
CA PHE A 7 -11.91 96.13 -4.20
C PHE A 7 -10.47 96.02 -4.71
N ALA A 8 -9.75 97.15 -4.79
CA ALA A 8 -8.34 97.14 -5.19
C ALA A 8 -7.47 96.34 -4.20
N ALA A 9 -7.71 96.47 -2.89
CA ALA A 9 -6.98 95.73 -1.87
C ALA A 9 -7.22 94.21 -1.94
N ILE A 10 -8.46 93.79 -2.21
CA ILE A 10 -8.82 92.36 -2.34
C ILE A 10 -8.14 91.74 -3.56
N ILE A 11 -8.12 92.45 -4.70
CA ILE A 11 -7.45 91.98 -5.93
C ILE A 11 -5.94 91.86 -5.71
N LEU A 12 -5.34 92.82 -5.01
CA LEU A 12 -3.91 92.78 -4.73
C LEU A 12 -3.55 91.64 -3.77
N CYS A 13 -4.39 91.39 -2.76
CA CYS A 13 -4.21 90.28 -1.83
C CYS A 13 -4.36 88.92 -2.52
N SER A 14 -5.34 88.76 -3.43
CA SER A 14 -5.53 87.51 -4.17
C SER A 14 -4.37 87.21 -5.12
N LEU A 15 -3.81 88.24 -5.78
CA LEU A 15 -2.61 88.09 -6.62
C LEU A 15 -1.40 87.62 -5.82
N VAL A 16 -1.19 88.18 -4.62
CA VAL A 16 -0.08 87.76 -3.74
C VAL A 16 -0.26 86.30 -3.32
N LEU A 17 -1.48 85.89 -2.95
CA LEU A 17 -1.75 84.50 -2.58
C LEU A 17 -1.51 83.52 -3.74
N ILE A 18 -1.87 83.90 -4.97
CA ILE A 18 -1.62 83.07 -6.16
C ILE A 18 -0.12 82.92 -6.40
N VAL A 19 0.66 84.00 -6.28
CA VAL A 19 2.12 83.95 -6.45
C VAL A 19 2.77 83.10 -5.35
N CYS A 20 2.36 83.25 -4.10
CA CYS A 20 2.84 82.42 -2.99
C CYS A 20 2.50 80.94 -3.21
N PHE A 21 1.27 80.63 -3.64
CA PHE A 21 0.86 79.26 -3.93
C PHE A 21 1.67 78.66 -5.08
N TYR A 22 1.91 79.43 -6.14
CA TYR A 22 2.75 79.02 -7.26
C TYR A 22 4.19 78.73 -6.81
N PHE A 23 4.76 79.57 -5.93
CA PHE A 23 6.10 79.37 -5.39
C PHE A 23 6.22 78.12 -4.50
N ILE A 24 5.23 77.86 -3.64
CA ILE A 24 5.16 76.67 -2.80
C ILE A 24 5.07 75.40 -3.66
N MET A 25 4.18 75.40 -4.67
CA MET A 25 4.05 74.27 -5.59
C MET A 25 5.35 74.03 -6.37
N ARG A 26 5.99 75.08 -6.88
CA ARG A 26 7.28 74.97 -7.58
C ARG A 26 8.38 74.37 -6.70
N ARG A 27 8.43 74.74 -5.42
CA ARG A 27 9.39 74.18 -4.46
C ARG A 27 9.09 72.70 -4.13
N SER A 28 7.82 72.35 -3.96
CA SER A 28 7.39 70.97 -3.65
C SER A 28 7.69 69.99 -4.79
N PHE A 29 7.50 70.42 -6.04
CA PHE A 29 7.79 69.57 -7.21
C PHE A 29 9.29 69.38 -7.48
N GLY A 30 10.14 70.33 -7.10
CA GLY A 30 11.61 70.20 -7.26
C GLY A 30 12.23 69.08 -6.42
N THR A 31 11.67 68.78 -5.25
CA THR A 31 12.21 67.75 -4.34
C THR A 31 11.80 66.31 -4.71
N GLN A 32 10.73 66.14 -5.49
CA GLN A 32 10.26 64.81 -5.92
C GLN A 32 11.09 64.21 -7.07
N SER A 33 11.73 65.03 -7.90
CA SER A 33 12.59 64.55 -8.99
C SER A 33 13.91 63.96 -8.50
N GLU A 34 14.46 64.44 -7.40
CA GLU A 34 15.73 63.95 -6.85
C GLU A 34 15.56 62.62 -6.11
N LEU A 35 14.45 62.42 -5.39
CA LEU A 35 14.16 61.15 -4.71
C LEU A 35 13.93 59.98 -5.66
N LYS A 36 13.36 60.24 -6.86
CA LYS A 36 13.12 59.18 -7.87
C LYS A 36 14.35 58.83 -8.70
N ALA A 37 15.34 59.72 -8.78
CA ALA A 37 16.60 59.46 -9.48
C ALA A 37 17.58 58.60 -8.67
N GLY A 38 17.51 58.65 -7.32
CA GLY A 38 18.41 57.93 -6.41
C GLY A 38 18.06 56.47 -6.12
N LEU A 39 16.91 55.95 -6.58
CA LEU A 39 16.41 54.60 -6.22
C LEU A 39 16.42 53.58 -7.36
N ARG A 40 17.15 53.80 -8.46
CA ARG A 40 17.43 52.71 -9.40
C ARG A 40 18.67 51.97 -8.91
N PRO A 41 18.56 50.73 -8.38
CA PRO A 41 19.74 49.95 -8.08
C PRO A 41 20.52 49.79 -9.38
N LYS A 42 21.74 50.32 -9.40
CA LYS A 42 22.67 50.13 -10.51
C LYS A 42 23.14 48.68 -10.41
N VAL A 43 22.37 47.76 -10.99
CA VAL A 43 22.75 46.35 -11.08
C VAL A 43 24.02 46.31 -11.92
N ASP A 44 25.14 46.00 -11.28
CA ASP A 44 26.42 45.86 -11.96
C ASP A 44 26.36 44.61 -12.83
N VAL A 45 26.75 44.75 -14.10
CA VAL A 45 26.85 43.65 -15.04
C VAL A 45 27.81 42.58 -14.49
N GLN A 46 28.85 42.98 -13.75
CA GLN A 46 29.79 42.07 -13.11
C GLN A 46 29.12 41.19 -12.03
N ASP A 47 28.16 41.74 -11.28
CA ASP A 47 27.42 40.98 -10.28
C ASP A 47 26.48 39.95 -10.93
N ILE A 48 25.89 40.29 -12.09
CA ILE A 48 25.11 39.35 -12.90
C ILE A 48 25.98 38.18 -13.37
N TYR A 49 27.22 38.44 -13.83
CA TYR A 49 28.14 37.39 -14.25
C TYR A 49 28.51 36.46 -13.09
N LYS A 50 28.84 37.02 -11.91
CA LYS A 50 29.13 36.21 -10.71
C LYS A 50 27.93 35.37 -10.28
N LEU A 51 26.72 35.95 -10.31
CA LEU A 51 25.50 35.24 -9.96
C LEU A 51 25.24 34.07 -10.92
N ASN A 52 25.42 34.27 -12.22
CA ASN A 52 25.27 33.20 -13.19
C ASN A 52 26.32 32.10 -13.01
N GLN A 53 27.58 32.45 -12.73
CA GLN A 53 28.63 31.46 -12.44
C GLN A 53 28.32 30.63 -11.18
N LEU A 54 27.85 31.27 -10.11
CA LEU A 54 27.43 30.57 -8.89
C LEU A 54 26.26 29.63 -9.18
N ARG A 55 25.26 30.11 -9.93
CA ARG A 55 24.12 29.28 -10.32
C ARG A 55 24.54 28.07 -11.17
N ASP A 56 25.47 28.25 -12.10
CA ASP A 56 25.96 27.15 -12.94
C ASP A 56 26.76 26.12 -12.13
N MET A 57 27.49 26.56 -11.09
CA MET A 57 28.14 25.65 -10.14
C MET A 57 27.13 24.86 -9.33
N ASP A 58 26.07 25.51 -8.83
CA ASP A 58 25.00 24.85 -8.08
C ASP A 58 24.26 23.84 -8.95
N ILE A 59 23.95 24.20 -10.20
CA ILE A 59 23.32 23.28 -11.17
C ILE A 59 24.21 22.05 -11.39
N LYS A 60 25.52 22.23 -11.63
CA LYS A 60 26.44 21.10 -11.80
C LYS A 60 26.54 20.23 -10.56
N ASN A 61 26.56 20.83 -9.38
CA ASN A 61 26.60 20.08 -8.13
C ASN A 61 25.31 19.25 -7.95
N LEU A 62 24.15 19.83 -8.29
CA LEU A 62 22.88 19.13 -8.29
C LEU A 62 22.85 17.99 -9.32
N GLU A 63 23.38 18.20 -10.52
CA GLU A 63 23.52 17.15 -11.54
C GLU A 63 24.36 15.98 -11.01
N VAL A 64 25.50 16.26 -10.38
CA VAL A 64 26.36 15.22 -9.78
C VAL A 64 25.59 14.46 -8.70
N GLN A 65 24.93 15.16 -7.76
CA GLN A 65 24.14 14.51 -6.70
C GLN A 65 23.01 13.65 -7.27
N ILE A 66 22.30 14.13 -8.30
CA ILE A 66 21.25 13.36 -8.97
C ILE A 66 21.84 12.11 -9.60
N THR A 67 22.98 12.20 -10.29
CA THR A 67 23.62 11.01 -10.87
C THR A 67 24.07 10.00 -9.82
N THR A 68 24.65 10.46 -8.71
CA THR A 68 25.02 9.57 -7.59
C THR A 68 23.79 8.87 -7.00
N LEU A 69 22.70 9.60 -6.79
CA LEU A 69 21.44 9.01 -6.29
C LEU A 69 20.86 7.98 -7.28
N ILE A 70 20.97 8.22 -8.58
CA ILE A 70 20.53 7.26 -9.61
C ILE A 70 21.38 5.98 -9.54
N ASP A 71 22.69 6.10 -9.37
CA ASP A 71 23.60 4.95 -9.25
C ASP A 71 23.33 4.15 -7.97
N GLU A 72 23.15 4.82 -6.83
CA GLU A 72 22.77 4.19 -5.56
C GLU A 72 21.42 3.48 -5.66
N LEU A 73 20.43 4.10 -6.32
CA LEU A 73 19.13 3.51 -6.55
C LEU A 73 19.23 2.26 -7.43
N LYS A 74 20.06 2.31 -8.49
CA LYS A 74 20.30 1.17 -9.38
C LYS A 74 20.94 0.01 -8.63
N LEU A 75 22.00 0.26 -7.85
CA LEU A 75 22.65 -0.74 -7.01
C LEU A 75 21.68 -1.36 -6.00
N THR A 76 20.84 -0.53 -5.38
CA THR A 76 19.83 -1.00 -4.42
C THR A 76 18.78 -1.86 -5.11
N SER A 77 18.34 -1.48 -6.31
CA SER A 77 17.40 -2.24 -7.13
C SER A 77 17.97 -3.62 -7.51
N GLU A 78 19.21 -3.66 -7.99
CA GLU A 78 19.91 -4.91 -8.33
C GLU A 78 20.04 -5.83 -7.10
N HIS A 79 20.41 -5.27 -5.94
CA HIS A 79 20.49 -6.04 -4.69
C HIS A 79 19.12 -6.58 -4.23
N ILE A 80 18.04 -5.79 -4.37
CA ILE A 80 16.68 -6.26 -4.06
C ILE A 80 16.30 -7.41 -5.00
N LEU A 81 16.58 -7.27 -6.30
CA LEU A 81 16.26 -8.28 -7.28
C LEU A 81 16.99 -9.59 -7.00
N GLN A 82 18.28 -9.53 -6.67
CA GLN A 82 19.05 -10.70 -6.24
C GLN A 82 18.45 -11.36 -5.00
N LYS A 83 18.06 -10.56 -3.99
CA LYS A 83 17.45 -11.09 -2.78
C LYS A 83 16.09 -11.74 -3.04
N ILE A 84 15.35 -11.26 -4.05
CA ILE A 84 14.10 -11.88 -4.49
C ILE A 84 14.40 -13.22 -5.15
N THR A 85 15.36 -13.29 -6.08
CA THR A 85 15.71 -14.54 -6.76
C THR A 85 16.20 -15.60 -5.79
N ASP A 86 17.08 -15.23 -4.84
CA ASP A 86 17.61 -16.17 -3.83
C ASP A 86 16.48 -16.75 -2.95
N LYS A 87 15.51 -15.90 -2.57
CA LYS A 87 14.35 -16.33 -1.80
C LYS A 87 13.40 -17.20 -2.60
N GLU A 88 13.20 -16.88 -3.88
CA GLU A 88 12.37 -17.68 -4.79
C GLU A 88 12.97 -19.07 -4.98
N GLU A 89 14.29 -19.19 -5.16
CA GLU A 89 14.99 -20.46 -5.22
C GLU A 89 14.86 -21.26 -3.92
N ALA A 90 15.04 -20.62 -2.76
CA ALA A 90 14.88 -21.26 -1.46
C ALA A 90 13.45 -21.80 -1.25
N VAL A 91 12.43 -21.03 -1.62
CA VAL A 91 11.02 -21.46 -1.55
C VAL A 91 10.76 -22.63 -2.50
N ASN A 92 11.29 -22.58 -3.73
CA ASN A 92 11.14 -23.68 -4.68
C ASN A 92 11.78 -25.00 -4.18
N LEU A 93 12.90 -24.92 -3.46
CA LEU A 93 13.49 -26.10 -2.81
C LEU A 93 12.58 -26.66 -1.71
N LEU A 94 12.01 -25.80 -0.87
CA LEU A 94 11.07 -26.22 0.17
C LEU A 94 9.79 -26.85 -0.39
N ILE A 95 9.27 -26.31 -1.50
CA ILE A 95 8.11 -26.88 -2.21
C ILE A 95 8.45 -28.29 -2.70
N LYS A 96 9.61 -28.46 -3.35
CA LYS A 96 10.06 -29.79 -3.82
C LYS A 96 10.21 -30.78 -2.67
N GLU A 97 10.75 -30.35 -1.53
CA GLU A 97 10.86 -31.19 -0.34
C GLU A 97 9.48 -31.58 0.21
N ALA A 98 8.56 -30.62 0.29
CA ALA A 98 7.19 -30.86 0.74
C ALA A 98 6.44 -31.82 -0.19
N ASP A 99 6.56 -31.66 -1.51
CA ASP A 99 5.95 -32.54 -2.51
C ASP A 99 6.47 -33.98 -2.38
N TRP A 100 7.77 -34.15 -2.15
CA TRP A 100 8.36 -35.47 -1.92
C TRP A 100 7.79 -36.13 -0.65
N LYS A 101 7.69 -35.38 0.46
CA LYS A 101 7.09 -35.86 1.72
C LYS A 101 5.62 -36.23 1.55
N ILE A 102 4.83 -35.40 0.86
CA ILE A 102 3.41 -35.68 0.58
C ILE A 102 3.27 -36.96 -0.24
N LYS A 103 4.11 -37.14 -1.26
CA LYS A 103 4.11 -38.35 -2.08
C LYS A 103 4.45 -39.60 -1.27
N ASP A 104 5.46 -39.53 -0.41
CA ASP A 104 5.86 -40.62 0.47
C ASP A 104 4.74 -41.01 1.46
N LEU A 105 4.15 -40.01 2.13
CA LEU A 105 3.01 -40.19 3.03
C LEU A 105 1.80 -40.82 2.31
N ASN A 106 1.47 -40.36 1.11
CA ASN A 106 0.38 -40.93 0.31
C ASN A 106 0.64 -42.39 -0.06
N ASN A 107 1.86 -42.75 -0.43
CA ASN A 107 2.22 -44.13 -0.70
C ASN A 107 2.07 -45.01 0.55
N ALA A 108 2.55 -44.52 1.71
CA ALA A 108 2.42 -45.23 2.98
C ALA A 108 0.95 -45.44 3.38
N LEU A 109 0.09 -44.44 3.17
CA LEU A 109 -1.35 -44.53 3.43
C LEU A 109 -2.05 -45.52 2.50
N ASN A 110 -1.74 -45.48 1.20
CA ASN A 110 -2.32 -46.41 0.22
C ASN A 110 -1.94 -47.86 0.53
N ASN A 111 -0.69 -48.11 0.91
CA ASN A 111 -0.23 -49.44 1.31
C ASN A 111 -0.99 -49.94 2.56
N ARG A 112 -1.19 -49.08 3.57
CA ARG A 112 -1.98 -49.45 4.78
C ARG A 112 -3.46 -49.68 4.49
N GLN A 113 -4.08 -48.91 3.60
CA GLN A 113 -5.48 -49.12 3.21
C GLN A 113 -5.66 -50.43 2.42
N GLN A 114 -4.68 -50.81 1.61
CA GLN A 114 -4.68 -52.09 0.89
C GLN A 114 -4.47 -53.31 1.82
N GLU A 115 -3.84 -53.15 2.98
CA GLU A 115 -3.74 -54.24 3.97
C GLU A 115 -5.03 -54.45 4.78
N LEU A 116 -5.79 -53.39 5.07
CA LEU A 116 -7.05 -53.50 5.84
C LEU A 116 -8.25 -54.00 5.02
N THR A 117 -8.26 -53.82 3.71
CA THR A 117 -9.44 -54.06 2.86
C THR A 117 -9.68 -55.52 2.39
N PRO A 118 -8.69 -56.40 2.16
CA PRO A 118 -8.94 -57.76 1.69
C PRO A 118 -9.34 -58.72 2.81
N ASN A 119 -8.77 -58.56 4.02
CA ASN A 119 -8.94 -59.52 5.10
C ASN A 119 -10.21 -59.30 5.95
N LEU A 120 -10.74 -58.07 6.03
CA LEU A 120 -12.01 -57.83 6.73
C LEU A 120 -13.24 -58.28 5.93
N ARG A 121 -13.18 -58.18 4.59
CA ARG A 121 -14.33 -58.50 3.71
C ARG A 121 -14.64 -59.99 3.63
N LYS A 122 -13.64 -60.89 3.72
CA LYS A 122 -13.84 -62.30 3.34
C LYS A 122 -14.21 -63.26 4.47
N ASN A 123 -13.82 -62.98 5.72
CA ASN A 123 -13.98 -63.95 6.82
C ASN A 123 -14.99 -63.57 7.92
N VAL A 124 -15.39 -62.31 8.04
CA VAL A 124 -16.28 -61.86 9.14
C VAL A 124 -17.76 -61.85 8.72
N PHE A 125 -18.05 -61.75 7.41
CA PHE A 125 -19.41 -61.58 6.88
C PHE A 125 -20.30 -62.84 6.88
N ASN A 126 -19.75 -64.05 7.00
CA ASN A 126 -20.51 -65.21 6.49
C ASN A 126 -21.46 -65.90 7.49
N THR A 127 -21.19 -65.88 8.81
CA THR A 127 -21.99 -66.69 9.76
C THR A 127 -22.75 -65.90 10.83
N LYS A 128 -22.13 -64.88 11.44
CA LYS A 128 -22.79 -64.09 12.50
C LYS A 128 -23.74 -63.03 11.94
N PHE A 129 -23.37 -62.39 10.84
CA PHE A 129 -24.17 -61.35 10.18
C PHE A 129 -25.43 -61.94 9.56
N SER A 130 -25.29 -63.08 8.87
CA SER A 130 -26.42 -63.81 8.29
C SER A 130 -27.42 -64.25 9.38
N ARG A 131 -26.95 -64.61 10.57
CA ARG A 131 -27.83 -64.93 11.71
C ARG A 131 -28.57 -63.71 12.25
N VAL A 132 -27.90 -62.56 12.38
CA VAL A 132 -28.55 -61.28 12.79
C VAL A 132 -29.67 -60.90 11.82
N PHE A 133 -29.43 -61.00 10.50
CA PHE A 133 -30.46 -60.70 9.50
C PHE A 133 -31.63 -61.69 9.53
N LYS A 134 -31.36 -62.99 9.66
CA LYS A 134 -32.43 -64.01 9.78
C LYS A 134 -33.34 -63.76 10.99
N LEU A 135 -32.78 -63.37 12.13
CA LEU A 135 -33.56 -63.08 13.34
C LEU A 135 -34.39 -61.80 13.16
N TYR A 136 -33.88 -60.80 12.44
CA TYR A 136 -34.63 -59.59 12.12
C TYR A 136 -35.77 -59.84 11.13
N ASP A 137 -35.53 -60.66 10.10
CA ASP A 137 -36.56 -61.05 9.12
C ASP A 137 -37.69 -61.88 9.79
N GLN A 138 -37.41 -62.50 10.94
CA GLN A 138 -38.41 -63.14 11.81
C GLN A 138 -39.19 -62.14 12.69
N GLY A 139 -38.95 -60.84 12.55
CA GLY A 139 -39.63 -59.78 13.28
C GLY A 139 -39.08 -59.48 14.67
N LEU A 140 -37.89 -60.00 15.03
CA LEU A 140 -37.29 -59.70 16.34
C LEU A 140 -36.73 -58.26 16.38
N SER A 141 -36.93 -57.59 17.51
CA SER A 141 -36.35 -56.27 17.74
C SER A 141 -34.82 -56.33 17.90
N ILE A 142 -34.15 -55.20 17.65
CA ILE A 142 -32.69 -55.07 17.81
C ILE A 142 -32.23 -55.49 19.21
N ASP A 143 -33.02 -55.16 20.23
CA ASP A 143 -32.72 -55.50 21.63
C ASP A 143 -32.85 -57.01 21.90
N ALA A 144 -33.84 -57.67 21.28
CA ALA A 144 -34.02 -59.12 21.36
C ALA A 144 -32.88 -59.85 20.64
N ILE A 145 -32.47 -59.37 19.47
CA ILE A 145 -31.34 -59.93 18.70
C ILE A 145 -30.03 -59.75 19.46
N ALA A 146 -29.80 -58.58 20.07
CA ALA A 146 -28.63 -58.31 20.89
C ALA A 146 -28.53 -59.28 22.08
N LYS A 147 -29.66 -59.56 22.74
CA LYS A 147 -29.74 -60.51 23.85
C LYS A 147 -29.51 -61.96 23.40
N GLU A 148 -30.13 -62.38 22.31
CA GLU A 148 -30.01 -63.73 21.74
C GLU A 148 -28.58 -64.02 21.25
N MET A 149 -27.98 -63.05 20.57
CA MET A 149 -26.64 -63.17 20.00
C MET A 149 -25.52 -62.85 21.00
N LYS A 150 -25.85 -62.46 22.24
CA LYS A 150 -24.91 -61.93 23.25
C LYS A 150 -24.01 -60.82 22.68
N MET A 151 -24.60 -59.90 21.92
CA MET A 151 -23.93 -58.79 21.28
C MET A 151 -24.40 -57.45 21.86
N ALA A 152 -23.52 -56.46 21.88
CA ALA A 152 -23.92 -55.10 22.25
C ALA A 152 -24.87 -54.51 21.20
N LYS A 153 -25.89 -53.77 21.65
CA LYS A 153 -26.89 -53.13 20.78
C LYS A 153 -26.26 -52.34 19.63
N GLY A 154 -25.25 -51.51 19.94
CA GLY A 154 -24.54 -50.72 18.93
C GLY A 154 -23.80 -51.54 17.87
N LYS A 155 -23.39 -52.79 18.17
CA LYS A 155 -22.83 -53.69 17.16
C LYS A 155 -23.92 -54.21 16.22
N VAL A 156 -25.10 -54.50 16.72
CA VAL A 156 -26.25 -54.93 15.90
C VAL A 156 -26.71 -53.78 14.98
N GLU A 157 -26.80 -52.56 15.50
CA GLU A 157 -27.12 -51.36 14.70
C GLU A 157 -26.09 -51.09 13.61
N LEU A 158 -24.79 -51.21 13.93
CA LEU A 158 -23.71 -51.07 12.95
C LEU A 158 -23.84 -52.09 11.81
N ILE A 159 -24.22 -53.34 12.12
CA ILE A 159 -24.45 -54.39 11.12
C ILE A 159 -25.57 -54.00 10.14
N PHE A 160 -26.66 -53.42 10.63
CA PHE A 160 -27.74 -52.92 9.76
C PHE A 160 -27.32 -51.72 8.92
N ASN A 161 -26.59 -50.77 9.52
CA ASN A 161 -26.10 -49.60 8.81
C ASN A 161 -25.10 -49.95 7.70
N LEU A 162 -24.34 -51.03 7.86
CA LEU A 162 -23.42 -51.54 6.84
C LEU A 162 -24.17 -52.21 5.67
N LYS A 163 -25.34 -52.84 5.91
CA LYS A 163 -26.18 -53.42 4.85
C LYS A 163 -26.84 -52.34 3.98
N ASN A 164 -27.30 -51.25 4.58
CA ASN A 164 -28.00 -50.17 3.85
C ASN A 164 -27.06 -49.27 3.02
N LYS A 165 -25.73 -49.43 3.16
CA LYS A 165 -24.71 -48.67 2.40
C LYS A 165 -24.01 -49.49 1.32
N LEU A 166 -24.34 -50.78 1.19
CA LEU A 166 -23.92 -51.66 0.09
C LEU A 166 -25.00 -51.67 -0.99
#